data_AF-A0A6P5EMR6-F1
#
_entry.id   AF-A0A6P5EMR6-F1
#
_cell.length_a   1.000
_cell.length_b   1.000
_cell.length_c   1.000
_cell.angle_alpha   90.00
_cell.angle_beta   90.00
_cell.angle_gamma   90.00
#
_symmetry.space_group_name_H-M   'P 1'
#
loop_
_entity.id
_entity.type
_entity.pdbx_description
1 polymer ?
#
loop_
_entity_poly.entity_id
_entity_poly.type
_entity_poly.pdbx_seq_one_letter_code
_entity_poly.pdbx_strand_id
1 'polypeptide(L)'
;MERRPIGSKLREEYDKGPVITIPVLVGDGVKRYMRNLRLMWHLFEWASSLKINRDKSELYYLGQTEGKAASLANLLDCKVGTFPTTYLGFRLSTKPPTKEAWREVIQKLQHRIDGWKAKLLSRKGRLILVNTMLTNLPLYFLSVFKAPSWVIKRIEALRRDFF
;
A
#
# COMPACT_ATOMS: atom_id res chain seq x y z
N MET A 1 44.53 0.00 21.31
CA MET A 1 43.90 -0.35 20.01
C MET A 1 43.12 -1.64 20.20
N GLU A 2 41.86 -1.50 20.60
CA GLU A 2 40.99 -2.61 20.99
C GLU A 2 40.32 -3.18 19.74
N ARG A 3 40.64 -4.43 19.40
CA ARG A 3 40.09 -5.11 18.22
C ARG A 3 38.63 -5.46 18.51
N ARG A 4 37.69 -4.69 17.94
CA ARG A 4 36.27 -5.05 17.95
C ARG A 4 36.09 -6.44 17.31
N PRO A 5 35.36 -7.37 17.95
CA PRO A 5 35.21 -8.74 17.45
C PRO A 5 34.37 -8.75 16.18
N ILE A 6 34.89 -9.42 15.14
CA ILE A 6 34.32 -9.55 13.79
C ILE A 6 32.89 -10.14 13.81
N GLY A 7 32.48 -10.83 14.89
CA GLY A 7 31.15 -11.40 15.07
C GLY A 7 30.00 -10.40 15.25
N SER A 8 30.26 -9.13 15.63
CA SER A 8 29.19 -8.14 15.78
C SER A 8 28.68 -7.61 14.42
N LYS A 9 29.55 -7.56 13.40
CA LYS A 9 29.19 -7.14 12.04
C LYS A 9 28.35 -8.18 11.30
N LEU A 10 28.63 -9.47 11.51
CA LEU A 10 27.86 -10.56 10.91
C LEU A 10 26.45 -10.66 11.48
N ARG A 11 26.24 -10.30 12.76
CA ARG A 11 24.90 -10.29 13.38
C ARG A 11 24.02 -9.11 12.89
N GLU A 12 24.62 -7.98 12.53
CA GLU A 12 23.94 -6.86 11.86
C GLU A 12 23.58 -7.18 10.39
N GLU A 13 24.38 -8.01 9.72
CA GLU A 13 24.15 -8.41 8.33
C GLU A 13 23.09 -9.53 8.20
N TYR A 14 22.98 -10.41 9.21
CA TYR A 14 21.95 -11.44 9.34
C TYR A 14 20.55 -10.93 9.74
N ASP A 15 20.44 -9.71 10.25
CA ASP A 15 19.13 -9.11 10.60
C ASP A 15 18.38 -8.56 9.38
N LYS A 16 18.95 -8.73 8.18
CA LYS A 16 18.36 -8.39 6.88
C LYS A 16 17.63 -9.57 6.23
N GLY A 17 17.11 -10.51 7.03
CA GLY A 17 16.17 -11.53 6.53
C GLY A 17 14.95 -10.89 5.87
N PRO A 18 14.12 -11.62 5.11
CA PRO A 18 13.00 -11.02 4.39
C PRO A 18 12.03 -10.40 5.39
N VAL A 19 12.02 -9.07 5.42
CA VAL A 19 11.26 -8.32 6.39
C VAL A 19 9.89 -8.00 5.81
N ILE A 20 8.84 -8.56 6.40
CA ILE A 20 7.46 -8.25 6.00
C ILE A 20 6.98 -7.03 6.79
N THR A 21 6.42 -6.07 6.06
CA THR A 21 5.75 -4.90 6.63
C THR A 21 4.25 -5.14 6.54
N ILE A 22 3.58 -5.25 7.69
CA ILE A 22 2.12 -5.41 7.76
C ILE A 22 1.56 -4.12 8.34
N PRO A 23 0.95 -3.22 7.54
CA PRO A 23 0.17 -2.14 8.11
C PRO A 23 -1.09 -2.75 8.75
N VAL A 24 -1.24 -2.56 10.07
CA VAL A 24 -2.36 -3.09 10.82
C VAL A 24 -3.44 -2.02 10.89
N LEU A 25 -4.54 -2.22 10.17
CA LEU A 25 -5.75 -1.41 10.28
C LEU A 25 -6.66 -2.07 11.34
N VAL A 26 -6.96 -1.38 12.43
CA VAL A 26 -7.83 -1.90 13.51
C VAL A 26 -9.11 -1.08 13.58
N GLY A 27 -10.22 -1.68 13.15
CA GLY A 27 -11.57 -1.08 13.20
C GLY A 27 -12.12 -0.99 14.62
N ASP A 28 -12.03 -2.08 15.39
CA ASP A 28 -12.62 -2.16 16.73
C ASP A 28 -11.53 -2.50 17.75
N GLY A 29 -11.13 -1.50 18.53
CA GLY A 29 -9.99 -1.55 19.46
C GLY A 29 -10.14 -2.47 20.68
N VAL A 30 -10.54 -3.72 20.48
CA VAL A 30 -10.64 -4.73 21.56
C VAL A 30 -9.25 -5.32 21.81
N LYS A 31 -8.75 -5.14 23.05
CA LYS A 31 -7.43 -5.62 23.48
C LYS A 31 -7.20 -7.12 23.22
N ARG A 32 -8.26 -7.94 23.26
CA ARG A 32 -8.20 -9.38 22.98
C ARG A 32 -7.72 -9.68 21.55
N TYR A 33 -8.21 -8.95 20.55
CA TYR A 33 -7.80 -9.17 19.15
C TYR A 33 -6.32 -8.84 18.96
N MET A 34 -5.82 -7.78 19.60
CA MET A 34 -4.41 -7.41 19.52
C MET A 34 -3.49 -8.45 20.17
N ARG A 35 -3.90 -9.07 21.28
CA ARG A 35 -3.16 -10.19 21.88
C ARG A 35 -3.10 -11.39 20.93
N ASN A 36 -4.23 -11.74 20.32
CA ASN A 36 -4.29 -12.84 19.35
C ASN A 36 -3.41 -12.54 18.12
N LEU A 37 -3.44 -11.30 17.63
CA LEU A 37 -2.60 -10.87 16.51
C LEU A 37 -1.11 -11.01 16.84
N ARG A 38 -0.69 -10.57 18.03
CA ARG A 38 0.69 -10.74 18.50
C ARG A 38 1.10 -12.21 18.58
N LEU A 39 0.20 -13.10 19.02
CA LEU A 39 0.46 -14.54 19.03
C LEU A 39 0.60 -15.10 17.60
N MET A 40 -0.29 -14.71 16.68
CA MET A 40 -0.19 -15.12 15.27
C MET A 40 1.10 -14.64 14.63
N TRP A 41 1.54 -13.43 14.95
CA TRP A 41 2.83 -12.90 14.52
C TRP A 41 3.98 -13.76 14.98
N HIS A 42 4.06 -14.09 16.27
CA HIS A 42 5.11 -14.97 16.78
C HIS A 42 5.08 -16.37 16.16
N LEU A 43 3.89 -16.94 15.96
CA LEU A 43 3.73 -18.22 15.27
C LEU A 43 4.19 -18.16 13.82
N PHE A 44 3.86 -17.08 13.12
CA PHE A 44 4.31 -16.85 11.74
C PHE A 44 5.82 -16.67 11.67
N GLU A 45 6.42 -15.88 12.58
CA GLU A 45 7.87 -15.70 12.65
C GLU A 45 8.58 -17.04 12.87
N TRP A 46 8.03 -17.87 13.76
CA TRP A 46 8.56 -19.19 14.04
C TRP A 46 8.42 -20.15 12.84
N ALA A 47 7.24 -20.20 12.20
CA ALA A 47 6.98 -21.13 11.10
C ALA A 47 7.65 -20.73 9.78
N SER A 48 7.74 -19.43 9.49
CA SER A 48 8.31 -18.91 8.24
C SER A 48 9.79 -18.54 8.35
N SER A 49 10.33 -18.47 9.57
CA SER A 49 11.66 -17.91 9.86
C SER A 49 11.85 -16.45 9.39
N LEU A 50 10.75 -15.74 9.12
CA LEU A 50 10.74 -14.32 8.79
C LEU A 50 10.57 -13.49 10.04
N LYS A 51 11.12 -12.27 10.05
CA LYS A 51 10.90 -11.30 11.14
C LYS A 51 9.95 -10.21 10.69
N ILE A 52 9.04 -9.80 11.56
CA ILE A 52 8.13 -8.68 11.28
C ILE A 52 8.86 -7.37 11.57
N ASN A 53 8.79 -6.41 10.64
CA ASN A 53 9.32 -5.08 10.92
C ASN A 53 8.39 -4.32 11.85
N ARG A 54 8.78 -4.11 13.10
CA ARG A 54 7.99 -3.29 14.02
C ARG A 54 8.13 -1.78 13.74
N ASP A 55 9.27 -1.34 13.22
CA ASP A 55 9.53 0.07 12.91
C ASP A 55 8.75 0.59 11.70
N LYS A 56 8.45 -0.29 10.74
CA LYS A 56 7.62 -0.01 9.56
C LYS A 56 6.15 -0.40 9.74
N SER A 57 5.83 -1.20 10.75
CA SER A 57 4.46 -1.55 11.04
C SER A 57 3.82 -0.43 11.83
N GLU A 58 2.68 0.04 11.32
CA GLU A 58 1.92 1.13 11.93
C GLU A 58 0.51 0.64 12.22
N LEU A 59 0.01 0.98 13.41
CA LEU A 59 -1.36 0.74 13.84
C LEU A 59 -2.21 1.98 13.56
N TYR A 60 -3.24 1.79 12.74
CA TYR A 60 -4.24 2.82 12.48
C TYR A 60 -5.51 2.50 13.25
N TYR A 61 -5.89 3.42 14.14
CA TYR A 61 -7.08 3.31 14.96
C TYR A 61 -8.17 4.26 14.45
N LEU A 62 -9.35 3.73 14.16
CA LEU A 62 -10.50 4.50 13.65
C LEU A 62 -11.50 4.91 14.74
N GLY A 63 -11.29 4.49 15.99
CA GLY A 63 -12.18 4.85 17.09
C GLY A 63 -11.89 6.23 17.69
N GLN A 64 -12.90 6.80 18.35
CA GLN A 64 -12.83 8.15 18.93
C GLN A 64 -12.23 8.20 20.36
N THR A 65 -11.81 7.07 20.94
CA THR A 65 -11.28 7.09 22.31
C THR A 65 -9.81 7.48 22.34
N GLU A 66 -9.53 8.60 22.99
CA GLU A 66 -8.17 9.07 23.25
C GLU A 66 -7.36 8.04 24.07
N GLY A 67 -6.07 7.92 23.79
CA GLY A 67 -5.15 7.00 24.49
C GLY A 67 -5.31 5.50 24.18
N LYS A 68 -6.44 5.05 23.59
CA LYS A 68 -6.59 3.64 23.19
C LYS A 68 -5.62 3.25 22.08
N ALA A 69 -5.42 4.10 21.08
CA ALA A 69 -4.48 3.84 19.99
C ALA A 69 -3.06 3.54 20.52
N ALA A 70 -2.56 4.38 21.43
CA ALA A 70 -1.26 4.20 22.07
C ALA A 70 -1.19 2.91 22.90
N SER A 71 -2.24 2.60 23.67
CA SER A 71 -2.30 1.35 24.45
C SER A 71 -2.27 0.09 23.57
N LEU A 72 -2.91 0.13 22.39
CA LEU A 72 -2.91 -1.01 21.45
C LEU A 72 -1.59 -1.10 20.68
N ALA A 73 -1.02 0.04 20.30
CA ALA A 73 0.28 0.11 19.64
C ALA A 73 1.41 -0.42 20.54
N ASN A 74 1.40 -0.06 21.83
CA ASN A 74 2.34 -0.60 22.84
C ASN A 74 2.20 -2.12 23.02
N LEU A 75 0.99 -2.67 22.86
CA LEU A 75 0.76 -4.10 23.00
C LEU A 75 1.37 -4.89 21.83
N LEU A 76 1.32 -4.32 20.62
CA LEU A 76 1.91 -4.87 19.40
C LEU A 76 3.37 -4.45 19.20
N ASP A 77 3.88 -3.54 20.02
CA ASP A 77 5.20 -2.94 19.91
C ASP A 77 5.40 -2.27 18.54
N CYS A 78 4.42 -1.48 18.09
CA CYS A 78 4.43 -0.79 16.80
C CYS A 78 4.10 0.71 16.94
N LYS A 79 4.30 1.49 15.87
CA LYS A 79 4.01 2.94 15.88
C LYS A 79 2.52 3.19 15.67
N VAL A 80 1.99 4.28 16.22
CA VAL A 80 0.64 4.75 15.88
C VAL A 80 0.70 5.52 14.56
N GLY A 81 -0.02 5.03 13.55
CA GLY A 81 -0.17 5.70 12.26
C GLY A 81 -1.30 6.73 12.28
N THR A 82 -1.14 7.81 11.52
CA THR A 82 -2.16 8.85 11.34
C THR A 82 -2.60 8.95 9.89
N PHE A 83 -3.90 9.10 9.65
CA PHE A 83 -4.41 9.41 8.31
C PHE A 83 -4.19 10.88 7.96
N PRO A 84 -3.98 11.22 6.67
CA PRO A 84 -3.90 10.33 5.50
C PRO A 84 -2.53 9.67 5.34
N THR A 85 -2.50 8.39 4.95
CA THR A 85 -1.26 7.62 4.73
C THR A 85 -1.17 7.09 3.30
N THR A 86 0.04 6.78 2.80
CA THR A 86 0.22 6.19 1.47
C THR A 86 0.53 4.70 1.59
N TYR A 87 -0.39 3.85 1.11
CA TYR A 87 -0.22 2.41 1.05
C TYR A 87 -0.26 1.92 -0.40
N LEU A 88 0.77 1.19 -0.83
CA LEU A 88 0.89 0.66 -2.21
C LEU A 88 0.69 1.73 -3.30
N GLY A 89 1.13 2.97 -3.04
CA GLY A 89 0.97 4.10 -3.97
C GLY A 89 -0.42 4.75 -3.96
N PHE A 90 -1.31 4.32 -3.07
CA PHE A 90 -2.63 4.89 -2.84
C PHE A 90 -2.68 5.69 -1.53
N ARG A 91 -3.28 6.89 -1.53
CA ARG A 91 -3.47 7.68 -0.31
C ARG A 91 -4.72 7.22 0.46
N LEU A 92 -4.55 6.32 1.41
CA LEU A 92 -5.61 5.92 2.33
C LEU A 92 -6.02 7.12 3.20
N SER A 93 -7.31 7.43 3.14
CA SER A 93 -7.93 8.49 3.93
C SER A 93 -9.25 7.95 4.49
N THR A 94 -9.66 8.49 5.63
CA THR A 94 -10.99 8.22 6.21
C THR A 94 -12.12 8.86 5.39
N LYS A 95 -11.77 9.77 4.47
CA LYS A 95 -12.69 10.44 3.55
C LYS A 95 -12.59 9.83 2.15
N PRO A 96 -13.69 9.85 1.36
CA PRO A 96 -13.64 9.44 -0.03
C PRO A 96 -12.61 10.28 -0.81
N PRO A 97 -11.98 9.72 -1.84
CA PRO A 97 -10.94 10.40 -2.61
C PRO A 97 -11.48 11.70 -3.23
N THR A 98 -10.78 12.80 -2.97
CA THR A 98 -11.09 14.12 -3.52
C THR A 98 -10.89 14.15 -5.04
N LYS A 99 -11.42 15.17 -5.70
CA LYS A 99 -11.29 15.38 -7.15
C LYS A 99 -9.82 15.43 -7.59
N GLU A 100 -8.96 15.97 -6.75
CA GLU A 100 -7.51 16.07 -6.96
C GLU A 100 -6.85 14.70 -6.94
N ALA A 101 -7.25 13.81 -6.03
CA ALA A 101 -6.73 12.44 -5.96
C ALA A 101 -7.08 11.66 -7.23
N TRP A 102 -8.30 11.80 -7.74
CA TRP A 102 -8.69 11.22 -9.04
C TRP A 102 -7.94 11.85 -10.22
N ARG A 103 -7.60 13.15 -10.14
CA ARG A 103 -6.79 13.82 -11.17
C ARG A 103 -5.38 13.26 -11.25
N GLU A 104 -4.73 13.01 -10.10
CA GLU A 104 -3.40 12.36 -10.05
C GLU A 104 -3.44 10.97 -10.72
N VAL A 105 -4.49 10.18 -10.47
CA VAL A 105 -4.68 8.86 -11.10
C VAL A 105 -4.83 8.99 -12.62
N ILE A 106 -5.67 9.91 -13.08
CA ILE A 106 -5.87 10.16 -14.52
C ILE A 106 -4.56 10.64 -15.18
N GLN A 107 -3.79 11.52 -14.53
CA GLN A 107 -2.49 11.96 -15.07
C GLN A 107 -1.49 10.81 -15.16
N LYS A 108 -1.43 9.92 -14.17
CA LYS A 108 -0.58 8.72 -14.25
C LYS A 108 -0.99 7.82 -15.41
N LEU A 109 -2.29 7.62 -15.63
CA LEU A 109 -2.81 6.88 -16.78
C LEU A 109 -2.39 7.55 -18.10
N GLN A 110 -2.60 8.86 -18.22
CA GLN A 110 -2.25 9.64 -19.39
C GLN A 110 -0.76 9.54 -19.71
N HIS A 111 0.10 9.81 -18.72
CA HIS A 111 1.56 9.75 -18.90
C HIS A 111 2.02 8.36 -19.34
N ARG A 112 1.41 7.29 -18.83
CA ARG A 112 1.73 5.94 -19.32
C ARG A 112 1.31 5.77 -20.77
N ILE A 113 0.10 6.19 -21.14
CA ILE A 113 -0.41 6.11 -22.51
C ILE A 113 0.50 6.89 -23.49
N ASP A 114 0.88 8.12 -23.12
CA ASP A 114 1.75 8.98 -23.93
C ASP A 114 3.18 8.43 -24.06
N GLY A 115 3.67 7.73 -23.04
CA GLY A 115 4.97 7.05 -23.09
C GLY A 115 5.03 5.91 -24.12
N TRP A 116 3.88 5.38 -24.55
CA TRP A 116 3.83 4.39 -25.62
C TRP A 116 3.77 5.10 -26.96
N LYS A 117 4.74 4.80 -27.83
CA LYS A 117 4.73 5.25 -29.22
C LYS A 117 3.61 4.52 -29.98
N ALA A 118 2.37 4.99 -29.86
CA ALA A 118 1.20 4.44 -30.53
C ALA A 118 1.42 4.27 -32.05
N LYS A 119 2.22 5.17 -32.65
CA LYS A 119 2.62 5.15 -34.07
C LYS A 119 3.50 3.96 -34.48
N LEU A 120 4.17 3.29 -33.53
CA LEU A 120 5.00 2.10 -33.79
C LEU A 120 4.20 0.79 -33.67
N LEU A 121 2.95 0.85 -33.22
CA LEU A 121 2.14 -0.33 -32.94
C LEU A 121 1.13 -0.55 -34.07
N SER A 122 0.99 -1.81 -34.49
CA SER A 122 -0.09 -2.22 -35.39
C SER A 122 -1.46 -1.92 -34.75
N ARG A 123 -2.52 -1.79 -35.54
CA ARG A 123 -3.88 -1.52 -35.03
C ARG A 123 -4.32 -2.57 -33.99
N LYS A 124 -3.97 -3.85 -34.20
CA LYS A 124 -4.20 -4.92 -33.23
C LYS A 124 -3.35 -4.74 -31.96
N GLY A 125 -2.07 -4.38 -32.10
CA GLY A 125 -1.19 -4.10 -30.97
C GLY A 125 -1.68 -2.92 -30.12
N ARG A 126 -2.17 -1.85 -30.76
CA ARG A 126 -2.81 -0.72 -30.07
C ARG A 126 -4.05 -1.15 -29.30
N LEU A 127 -4.90 -1.98 -29.89
CA LEU A 127 -6.12 -2.46 -29.24
C LEU A 127 -5.84 -3.34 -28.02
N ILE A 128 -4.87 -4.25 -28.14
CA ILE A 128 -4.42 -5.09 -27.02
C ILE A 128 -3.82 -4.21 -25.92
N LEU A 129 -2.94 -3.27 -26.26
CA LEU A 129 -2.28 -2.40 -25.28
C LEU A 129 -3.27 -1.51 -24.52
N VAL A 130 -4.23 -0.92 -25.23
CA VAL A 130 -5.29 -0.12 -24.60
C VAL A 130 -6.13 -0.97 -23.67
N ASN A 131 -6.56 -2.16 -24.11
CA ASN A 131 -7.37 -3.03 -23.29
C ASN A 131 -6.60 -3.48 -22.04
N THR A 132 -5.33 -3.86 -22.14
CA THR A 132 -4.54 -4.29 -20.98
C THR A 132 -4.25 -3.13 -20.02
N MET A 133 -3.93 -1.95 -20.53
CA MET A 133 -3.68 -0.75 -19.69
C MET A 133 -4.95 -0.29 -18.98
N LEU A 134 -6.07 -0.16 -19.69
CA LEU A 134 -7.35 0.27 -19.12
C LEU A 134 -7.98 -0.77 -18.20
N THR A 135 -7.62 -2.05 -18.36
CA THR A 135 -8.13 -3.13 -17.49
C THR A 135 -7.26 -3.35 -16.26
N ASN A 136 -5.96 -3.07 -16.28
CA ASN A 136 -5.12 -3.36 -15.12
C ASN A 136 -4.94 -2.15 -14.19
N LEU A 137 -4.74 -0.97 -14.77
CA LEU A 137 -4.29 0.21 -14.02
C LEU A 137 -5.46 0.95 -13.36
N PRO A 138 -6.55 1.30 -14.09
CA PRO A 138 -7.77 1.81 -13.47
C PRO A 138 -8.44 0.79 -12.56
N LEU A 139 -8.46 -0.49 -12.92
CA LEU A 139 -9.13 -1.54 -12.14
C LEU A 139 -8.59 -1.67 -10.72
N TYR A 140 -7.28 -1.45 -10.53
CA TYR A 140 -6.69 -1.36 -9.20
C TYR A 140 -7.28 -0.21 -8.36
N PHE A 141 -7.54 0.96 -8.96
CA PHE A 141 -8.16 2.08 -8.25
C PHE A 141 -9.68 1.90 -8.09
N LEU A 142 -10.33 1.31 -9.09
CA LEU A 142 -11.78 1.05 -9.12
C LEU A 142 -12.21 -0.06 -8.16
N SER A 143 -11.33 -1.01 -7.85
CA SER A 143 -11.61 -2.07 -6.88
C SER A 143 -11.66 -1.55 -5.45
N VAL A 144 -10.90 -0.49 -5.15
CA VAL A 144 -10.85 0.11 -3.81
C VAL A 144 -11.86 1.26 -3.67
N PHE A 145 -12.10 2.05 -4.73
CA PHE A 145 -13.01 3.20 -4.70
C PHE A 145 -14.06 3.15 -5.80
N LYS A 146 -15.28 3.52 -5.43
CA LYS A 146 -16.34 3.79 -6.40
C LYS A 146 -15.96 5.01 -7.25
N ALA A 147 -15.71 4.80 -8.55
CA ALA A 147 -15.40 5.91 -9.44
C ALA A 147 -16.60 6.82 -9.68
N PRO A 148 -16.40 8.14 -9.64
CA PRO A 148 -17.40 9.09 -10.08
C PRO A 148 -17.51 9.08 -11.61
N SER A 149 -18.70 9.41 -12.12
CA SER A 149 -19.02 9.35 -13.56
C SER A 149 -18.08 10.16 -14.45
N TRP A 150 -17.55 11.29 -13.97
CA TRP A 150 -16.62 12.12 -14.73
C TRP A 150 -15.24 11.44 -14.95
N VAL A 151 -14.79 10.59 -14.01
CA VAL A 151 -13.54 9.83 -14.15
C VAL A 151 -13.69 8.79 -15.25
N ILE A 152 -14.82 8.07 -15.25
CA ILE A 152 -15.13 7.06 -16.27
C ILE A 152 -15.15 7.71 -17.66
N LYS A 153 -15.89 8.81 -17.81
CA LYS A 153 -15.94 9.58 -19.08
C LYS A 153 -14.57 10.06 -19.52
N ARG A 154 -13.70 10.45 -18.59
CA ARG A 154 -12.34 10.88 -18.94
C ARG A 154 -11.49 9.71 -19.42
N ILE A 155 -11.56 8.56 -18.75
CA ILE A 155 -10.85 7.33 -19.18
C ILE A 155 -11.33 6.89 -20.57
N GLU A 156 -12.62 6.96 -20.87
CA GLU A 156 -13.17 6.69 -22.20
C GLU A 156 -12.69 7.69 -23.26
N ALA A 157 -12.49 8.96 -22.90
CA ALA A 157 -11.87 9.93 -23.79
C ALA A 157 -10.42 9.55 -24.11
N LEU A 158 -9.62 9.18 -23.10
CA LEU A 158 -8.23 8.74 -23.31
C LEU A 158 -8.14 7.49 -24.20
N ARG A 159 -9.12 6.59 -24.06
CA ARG A 159 -9.26 5.43 -24.93
C ARG A 159 -9.43 5.84 -26.39
N ARG A 160 -10.30 6.83 -26.65
CA ARG A 160 -10.59 7.32 -28.00
C ARG A 160 -9.40 8.05 -28.61
N ASP A 161 -8.70 8.86 -27.82
CA ASP A 161 -7.55 9.65 -28.27
C ASP A 161 -6.35 8.77 -28.70
N PHE A 162 -6.27 7.52 -28.23
CA PHE A 162 -5.19 6.59 -28.58
C PHE A 162 -5.35 5.87 -29.94
N PHE A 163 -6.57 5.81 -30.48
CA PHE A 163 -6.86 5.13 -31.75
C PHE A 163 -6.81 6.07 -32.94
#